data_AF-A0A367IQM3-F1
#
_entry.id   AF-A0A367IQM3-F1
#
_cell.length_a   1.000
_cell.length_b   1.000
_cell.length_c   1.000
_cell.angle_alpha   90.00
_cell.angle_beta   90.00
_cell.angle_gamma   90.00
#
_symmetry.space_group_name_H-M   'P 1'
#
loop_
_entity.id
_entity.type
_entity.pdbx_description
1 polymer ?
#
loop_
_entity_poly.entity_id
_entity_poly.type
_entity_poly.pdbx_seq_one_letter_code
_entity_poly.pdbx_strand_id
1 'polypeptide(L)'
;MVEAVADIGLIGLAVMGQNLILNMNDHGYTVCAYNRTTSKVDDFLNNEAKGTKVVGAHSVEELCAKLKRPRKVILLVKAGSAVDAFIEQLLPHMEEGDIIIDGGNSHFPDSI
;
A
#
# COMPACT_ATOMS: atom_id res chain seq x y z
N MET A 1 11.97 -8.31 14.69
CA MET A 1 10.90 -7.30 14.87
C MET A 1 11.02 -6.34 13.70
N VAL A 2 10.03 -6.30 12.81
CA VAL A 2 10.03 -5.34 11.69
C VAL A 2 9.73 -3.97 12.27
N GLU A 3 10.55 -2.97 11.94
CA GLU A 3 10.40 -1.60 12.45
C GLU A 3 9.35 -0.84 11.66
N ALA A 4 8.47 -0.10 12.36
CA ALA A 4 7.44 0.73 11.77
C ALA A 4 8.04 2.04 11.23
N VAL A 5 8.47 2.01 9.96
CA VAL A 5 9.20 3.12 9.32
C VAL A 5 8.36 3.93 8.35
N ALA A 6 7.29 3.36 7.80
CA ALA A 6 6.48 3.96 6.74
C ALA A 6 5.28 4.75 7.29
N ASP A 7 5.02 5.91 6.68
CA ASP A 7 3.90 6.80 7.02
C ASP A 7 2.58 6.34 6.37
N ILE A 8 2.67 5.65 5.23
CA ILE A 8 1.52 5.17 4.46
C ILE A 8 1.88 3.94 3.62
N GLY A 9 0.93 3.02 3.47
CA GLY A 9 1.05 1.84 2.61
C GLY A 9 0.26 2.03 1.32
N LEU A 10 0.74 1.46 0.22
CA LEU A 10 0.03 1.42 -1.04
C LEU A 10 0.04 0.01 -1.62
N ILE A 11 -1.16 -0.55 -1.84
CA ILE A 11 -1.37 -1.84 -2.48
C ILE A 11 -1.74 -1.62 -3.95
N GLY A 12 -0.90 -2.16 -4.83
CA GLY A 12 -1.11 -2.12 -6.29
C GLY A 12 -0.03 -1.32 -7.01
N LEU A 13 0.91 -2.02 -7.66
CA LEU A 13 2.05 -1.43 -8.36
C LEU A 13 1.89 -1.42 -9.88
N ALA A 14 0.68 -1.09 -10.35
CA ALA A 14 0.51 -0.64 -11.73
C ALA A 14 1.07 0.79 -11.89
N VAL A 15 1.12 1.31 -13.12
CA VAL A 15 1.67 2.64 -13.43
C VAL A 15 1.11 3.75 -12.52
N MET A 16 -0.20 3.74 -12.27
CA MET A 16 -0.85 4.74 -11.41
C MET A 16 -0.37 4.64 -9.96
N GLY A 17 -0.28 3.42 -9.40
CA GLY A 17 0.19 3.20 -8.04
C GLY A 17 1.65 3.58 -7.86
N GLN A 18 2.52 3.18 -8.80
CA GLN A 18 3.93 3.58 -8.77
C GLN A 18 4.09 5.11 -8.77
N ASN A 19 3.38 5.80 -9.66
CA ASN A 19 3.44 7.26 -9.74
C ASN A 19 2.92 7.95 -8.47
N LEU A 20 1.86 7.42 -7.84
CA LEU A 20 1.36 7.95 -6.58
C LEU A 20 2.36 7.74 -5.43
N ILE A 21 3.02 6.58 -5.37
CA ILE A 21 4.09 6.31 -4.40
C ILE A 21 5.22 7.33 -4.57
N LEU A 22 5.71 7.51 -5.80
CA LEU A 22 6.81 8.44 -6.08
C LEU A 22 6.41 9.88 -5.74
N ASN A 23 5.19 10.28 -6.10
CA ASN A 23 4.67 11.60 -5.74
C ASN A 23 4.65 11.82 -4.22
N MET A 24 4.16 10.86 -3.43
CA MET A 24 4.17 10.97 -1.97
C MET A 24 5.60 11.00 -1.39
N ASN A 25 6.50 10.19 -1.94
CA ASN A 25 7.91 10.19 -1.55
C ASN A 25 8.59 11.54 -1.81
N ASP A 26 8.32 12.17 -2.95
CA ASP A 26 8.85 13.49 -3.30
C ASP A 26 8.35 14.59 -2.35
N HIS A 27 7.18 14.39 -1.74
CA HIS A 27 6.62 15.28 -0.72
C HIS A 27 7.02 14.90 0.71
N GLY A 28 8.01 14.02 0.86
CA GLY A 28 8.67 13.74 2.14
C GLY A 28 8.06 12.59 2.96
N TYR A 29 7.10 11.84 2.42
CA TYR A 29 6.52 10.68 3.09
C TYR A 29 7.31 9.40 2.79
N THR A 30 7.51 8.55 3.80
CA THR A 30 8.00 7.19 3.59
C THR A 30 6.82 6.29 3.23
N VAL A 31 6.84 5.69 2.05
CA VAL A 31 5.75 4.85 1.55
C VAL A 31 6.15 3.37 1.56
N CYS A 32 5.27 2.50 2.05
CA CYS A 32 5.44 1.05 1.93
C CYS A 32 4.67 0.51 0.72
N ALA A 33 5.40 0.02 -0.27
CA ALA A 33 4.90 -0.56 -1.51
C ALA A 33 4.57 -2.04 -1.33
N TYR A 34 3.36 -2.45 -1.74
CA TYR A 34 2.98 -3.86 -1.80
C TYR A 34 2.22 -4.18 -3.08
N ASN A 35 2.41 -5.41 -3.57
CA ASN A 35 1.65 -5.96 -4.68
C ASN A 35 1.55 -7.48 -4.54
N ARG A 36 0.40 -8.05 -4.95
CA ARG A 36 0.15 -9.51 -4.88
C ARG A 36 1.27 -10.34 -5.53
N THR A 37 1.75 -9.89 -6.69
CA THR A 37 2.95 -10.44 -7.31
C THR A 37 4.15 -9.71 -6.72
N THR A 38 4.83 -10.34 -5.77
CA THR A 38 5.90 -9.72 -4.97
C THR A 38 7.12 -9.31 -5.79
N SER A 39 7.43 -10.01 -6.88
CA SER A 39 8.53 -9.62 -7.78
C SER A 39 8.36 -8.19 -8.32
N LYS A 40 7.12 -7.71 -8.49
CA LYS A 40 6.87 -6.31 -8.90
C LYS A 40 7.29 -5.28 -7.84
N VAL A 41 7.29 -5.68 -6.56
CA VAL A 41 7.78 -4.84 -5.46
C VAL A 41 9.28 -4.72 -5.58
N ASP A 42 9.97 -5.85 -5.74
CA ASP A 42 11.43 -5.88 -5.91
C ASP A 42 11.87 -5.12 -7.16
N ASP A 43 11.18 -5.32 -8.29
CA ASP A 43 11.46 -4.60 -9.54
C ASP A 43 11.30 -3.09 -9.36
N PHE A 44 10.20 -2.64 -8.73
CA PHE A 44 9.95 -1.21 -8.49
C PHE A 44 11.01 -0.56 -7.59
N LEU A 45 11.42 -1.24 -6.51
CA LEU A 45 12.46 -0.75 -5.61
C LEU A 45 13.85 -0.68 -6.26
N ASN A 46 14.14 -1.63 -7.15
CA ASN A 46 15.42 -1.68 -7.86
C ASN A 46 15.50 -0.73 -9.06
N ASN A 47 14.35 -0.22 -9.54
CA ASN A 47 14.26 0.66 -10.69
C ASN A 47 13.66 2.03 -10.32
N GLU A 48 12.37 2.26 -10.51
CA GLU A 48 11.75 3.58 -10.44
C GLU A 48 11.88 4.23 -9.05
N ALA A 49 11.83 3.43 -7.98
CA ALA A 49 11.98 3.91 -6.61
C ALA A 49 13.43 3.81 -6.08
N LYS A 50 14.40 3.49 -6.92
CA LYS A 50 15.80 3.34 -6.50
C LYS A 50 16.36 4.65 -5.95
N GLY A 51 16.94 4.58 -4.76
CA GLY A 51 17.53 5.75 -4.08
C GLY A 51 16.50 6.67 -3.40
N THR A 52 15.23 6.27 -3.38
CA THR A 52 14.17 6.95 -2.63
C THR A 52 14.05 6.41 -1.20
N LYS A 53 13.09 6.91 -0.42
CA LYS A 53 12.77 6.38 0.92
C LYS A 53 11.71 5.29 0.89
N VAL A 54 11.23 4.90 -0.30
CA VAL A 54 10.20 3.87 -0.43
C VAL A 54 10.74 2.53 0.07
N VAL A 55 9.91 1.81 0.82
CA VAL A 55 10.20 0.46 1.32
C VAL A 55 9.20 -0.53 0.73
N GLY A 56 9.59 -1.79 0.51
CA GLY A 56 8.67 -2.83 0.04
C GLY A 56 8.19 -3.74 1.16
N ALA A 57 7.09 -4.44 0.93
CA ALA A 57 6.66 -5.60 1.70
C ALA A 57 6.39 -6.79 0.77
N HIS A 58 6.50 -8.01 1.30
CA HIS A 58 6.25 -9.26 0.58
C HIS A 58 4.98 -9.97 1.06
N SER A 59 4.33 -9.46 2.11
CA SER A 59 3.00 -9.90 2.56
C SER A 59 2.17 -8.73 3.12
N VAL A 60 0.85 -8.92 3.25
CA VAL A 60 -0.04 -7.93 3.89
C VAL A 60 0.30 -7.75 5.38
N GLU A 61 0.65 -8.82 6.08
CA GLU A 61 1.14 -8.76 7.46
C GLU A 61 2.40 -7.88 7.57
N GLU A 62 3.37 -8.08 6.66
CA GLU A 62 4.60 -7.31 6.65
C GLU A 62 4.34 -5.83 6.29
N LEU A 63 3.43 -5.57 5.35
CA LEU A 63 2.96 -4.21 5.04
C LEU A 63 2.46 -3.55 6.32
N CYS A 64 1.50 -4.16 7.02
CA CYS A 64 0.91 -3.60 8.25
C CYS A 64 1.92 -3.44 9.39
N ALA A 65 2.93 -4.32 9.48
CA ALA A 65 4.00 -4.22 10.47
C ALA A 65 4.97 -3.05 10.19
N LYS A 66 5.14 -2.65 8.93
CA LYS A 66 6.00 -1.52 8.52
C LYS A 66 5.34 -0.16 8.68
N LEU A 67 4.02 -0.10 8.92
CA LEU A 67 3.27 1.14 9.02
C LEU A 67 3.27 1.71 10.43
N LYS A 68 3.50 3.03 10.53
CA LYS A 68 3.24 3.81 11.73
C LYS A 68 1.73 3.84 12.01
N ARG A 69 1.37 3.95 13.28
CA ARG A 69 -0.02 4.06 13.74
C ARG A 69 -0.48 5.52 13.83
N PRO A 70 -1.76 5.83 13.56
CA PRO A 70 -2.75 4.95 12.95
C PRO A 70 -2.33 4.59 11.52
N ARG A 71 -2.48 3.31 11.15
CA ARG A 71 -2.04 2.77 9.85
C ARG A 71 -2.92 3.35 8.76
N LYS A 72 -2.30 3.64 7.62
CA LYS A 72 -2.98 4.20 6.44
C LYS A 72 -2.62 3.34 5.25
N VAL A 73 -3.62 2.78 4.57
CA VAL A 73 -3.41 1.90 3.41
C VAL A 73 -4.25 2.38 2.24
N ILE A 74 -3.61 2.73 1.14
CA ILE A 74 -4.25 3.05 -0.14
C ILE A 74 -4.36 1.78 -0.98
N LEU A 75 -5.56 1.49 -1.48
CA LEU A 75 -5.84 0.44 -2.45
C LEU A 75 -5.93 1.07 -3.85
N LEU A 76 -5.00 0.70 -4.73
CA LEU A 76 -5.02 1.03 -6.16
C LEU A 76 -4.98 -0.25 -6.98
N VAL A 77 -6.06 -1.01 -6.86
CA VAL A 77 -6.24 -2.32 -7.49
C VAL A 77 -7.44 -2.31 -8.43
N LYS A 78 -7.68 -3.42 -9.13
CA LYS A 78 -8.87 -3.55 -9.98
C LYS A 78 -10.13 -3.38 -9.11
N ALA A 79 -11.05 -2.49 -9.53
CA ALA A 79 -12.31 -2.28 -8.83
C ALA A 79 -13.16 -3.57 -8.74
N GLY A 80 -14.04 -3.62 -7.73
CA GLY A 80 -14.86 -4.78 -7.38
C GLY A 80 -14.10 -5.78 -6.50
N SER A 81 -14.27 -7.08 -6.74
CA SER A 81 -13.86 -8.15 -5.81
C SER A 81 -12.39 -8.17 -5.38
N ALA A 82 -11.48 -7.54 -6.13
CA ALA A 82 -10.09 -7.44 -5.70
C ALA A 82 -9.89 -6.44 -4.55
N VAL A 83 -10.71 -5.39 -4.48
CA VAL A 83 -10.75 -4.45 -3.34
C VAL A 83 -11.20 -5.18 -2.09
N ASP A 84 -12.36 -5.84 -2.15
CA ASP A 84 -12.92 -6.63 -1.04
C ASP A 84 -11.94 -7.67 -0.51
N ALA A 85 -11.31 -8.43 -1.41
CA ALA A 85 -10.33 -9.45 -1.04
C ALA A 85 -9.10 -8.88 -0.33
N PHE A 86 -8.68 -7.65 -0.62
CA PHE A 86 -7.59 -7.01 0.11
C PHE A 86 -8.03 -6.45 1.45
N ILE A 87 -9.26 -5.92 1.53
CA ILE A 87 -9.84 -5.49 2.81
C ILE A 87 -9.89 -6.68 3.77
N GLU A 88 -10.40 -7.83 3.34
CA GLU A 88 -10.45 -9.06 4.15
C GLU A 88 -9.06 -9.52 4.64
N GLN A 89 -8.02 -9.36 3.81
CA GLN A 89 -6.64 -9.67 4.21
C GLN A 89 -6.04 -8.64 5.17
N LEU A 90 -6.46 -7.38 5.08
CA LEU A 90 -5.96 -6.29 5.92
C LEU A 90 -6.55 -6.34 7.33
N LEU A 91 -7.87 -6.60 7.45
CA LEU A 91 -8.61 -6.53 8.71
C LEU A 91 -7.96 -7.28 9.89
N PRO A 92 -7.41 -8.51 9.75
CA PRO A 92 -6.76 -9.22 10.85
C PRO A 92 -5.50 -8.54 11.40
N HIS A 93 -4.91 -7.60 10.64
CA HIS A 93 -3.65 -6.92 10.97
C HIS A 93 -3.84 -5.43 11.29
N MET A 94 -5.08 -4.96 11.33
CA MET A 94 -5.44 -3.58 11.62
C MET A 94 -6.08 -3.46 13.01
N GLU A 95 -6.05 -2.26 13.57
CA GLU A 95 -6.69 -1.92 14.83
C GLU A 95 -7.65 -0.74 14.66
N GLU A 96 -8.49 -0.53 15.67
CA GLU A 96 -9.44 0.60 15.67
C GLU A 96 -8.70 1.93 15.49
N GLY A 97 -9.18 2.74 14.54
CA GLY A 97 -8.57 4.02 14.16
C GLY A 97 -7.63 3.94 12.96
N ASP A 98 -7.27 2.74 12.49
CA ASP A 98 -6.57 2.56 11.22
C ASP A 98 -7.49 2.87 10.03
N ILE A 99 -6.90 3.27 8.89
CA ILE A 99 -7.60 3.86 7.73
C ILE A 99 -7.28 3.07 6.46
N ILE A 100 -8.32 2.59 5.78
CA ILE A 100 -8.25 2.05 4.41
C ILE A 100 -8.82 3.10 3.45
N ILE A 101 -8.11 3.37 2.35
CA ILE A 101 -8.48 4.35 1.33
C ILE A 101 -8.60 3.61 0.01
N ASP A 102 -9.80 3.49 -0.54
CA ASP A 102 -9.98 3.04 -1.92
C ASP A 102 -9.69 4.21 -2.88
N GLY A 103 -8.56 4.12 -3.60
CA GLY A 103 -8.16 5.10 -4.61
C GLY A 103 -8.54 4.70 -6.03
N GLY A 104 -9.22 3.56 -6.20
CA GLY A 104 -9.61 3.04 -7.51
C GLY A 104 -10.86 3.69 -8.08
N ASN A 105 -11.26 3.24 -9.27
CA ASN A 105 -12.51 3.65 -9.92
C ASN A 105 -13.66 2.74 -9.50
N SER A 106 -13.91 2.61 -8.20
CA SER A 106 -14.99 1.79 -7.64
C SER A 106 -16.36 2.45 -7.83
N HIS A 107 -17.42 1.64 -7.89
CA HIS A 107 -18.79 2.14 -8.00
C HIS A 107 -19.25 2.65 -6.63
N PHE A 108 -19.87 3.83 -6.57
CA PHE A 108 -20.18 4.49 -5.29
C PHE A 108 -20.97 3.65 -4.25
N PRO A 109 -21.89 2.73 -4.61
CA PRO A 109 -22.59 1.87 -3.64
C PRO A 109 -21.70 0.79 -3.01
N ASP A 110 -20.52 0.52 -3.59
CA ASP A 110 -19.56 -0.45 -3.07
C ASP A 110 -18.68 0.17 -1.96
N SER A 111 -18.71 1.50 -1.81
CA SER A 111 -17.93 2.23 -0.79
C SER A 111 -18.73 2.40 0.51
N ILE A 112 -18.07 2.21 1.65
CA ILE A 112 -18.63 2.31 3.01
C ILE A 112 -17.87 3.30 3.89
#